data_AF-A0A4R6S626-F1
#
_entry.id   AF-A0A4R6S626-F1
#
_cell.length_a   1.000
_cell.length_b   1.000
_cell.length_c   1.000
_cell.angle_alpha   90.00
_cell.angle_beta   90.00
_cell.angle_gamma   90.00
#
_symmetry.space_group_name_H-M   'P 1'
#
loop_
_entity.id
_entity.type
_entity.pdbx_description
1 polymer ?
#
loop_
_entity_poly.entity_id
_entity_poly.type
_entity_poly.pdbx_seq_one_letter_code
_entity_poly.pdbx_strand_id
1 'polypeptide(L)'
;MTEDVVVKEVEAVLASPRARAAFAAMAAEREPDPRPLYRLLGDQRLLAVNWPTAYGGRDLSGRCAAAVVGALIAGGVPEVLHTLSVQICGNFLLAAGSAEQRAALLPGLASGAITMTVLYSEPDVGSDLSALGTTAEPDGTGWRIRGRKVYSVKTSMADYGLVAARTSAEVTQYQGISLFLVPLDAPGVTVEALDSLADEDFADVRLDEVHVPAAAVVGPVGGAWPLITEALALERTGVDYVAKADLWLRTAPESNGRLRTRVAAARALSMRCVDSIDAGRVDPVGAAATKHWTSETARAVAWWCTDIGAAREPGRLESAYREAPGLTISAGTSEMMLELVANSGLPSPEADFPAGEEALAGELRKAVRAIATAYDERDPARACWPDLERLGVFDLAGSLGLGLRAQVIACAELGRELHDDGVLDHLGGDDSQAVQRIRRAAWLTGLAASCLARTVHRARTREQFGRPLITNQDVAFRLARLKIHHDAVWALVTDLAGRHDDGAPDPALAAGALAEAGTLALATTREAVQLHGAFGMTAASPVRRHYLTAPVAVAADAPIAELYAAAAGP
;
A
#
# COMPACT_ATOMS: atom_id res chain seq x y z
N MET A 1 -22.67 7.85 -7.85
CA MET A 1 -21.89 7.61 -9.08
C MET A 1 -20.89 6.50 -8.79
N THR A 2 -20.72 5.53 -9.68
CA THR A 2 -19.83 4.37 -9.45
C THR A 2 -18.45 4.59 -10.07
N GLU A 3 -17.46 3.80 -9.67
CA GLU A 3 -16.11 3.78 -10.26
C GLU A 3 -16.16 3.64 -11.79
N ASP A 4 -16.95 2.69 -12.31
CA ASP A 4 -17.13 2.46 -13.75
C ASP A 4 -17.63 3.68 -14.53
N VAL A 5 -18.51 4.48 -13.92
CA VAL A 5 -19.03 5.69 -14.59
C VAL A 5 -17.92 6.72 -14.74
N VAL A 6 -17.11 6.92 -13.69
CA VAL A 6 -16.00 7.87 -13.72
C VAL A 6 -14.92 7.43 -14.71
N VAL A 7 -14.61 6.12 -14.76
CA VAL A 7 -13.67 5.57 -15.75
C VAL A 7 -14.13 5.87 -17.17
N LYS A 8 -15.41 5.61 -17.49
CA LYS A 8 -15.97 5.90 -18.82
C LYS A 8 -15.91 7.38 -19.19
N GLU A 9 -16.09 8.28 -18.22
CA GLU A 9 -15.94 9.72 -18.45
C GLU A 9 -14.48 10.10 -18.77
N VAL A 10 -13.51 9.54 -18.04
CA VAL A 10 -12.08 9.72 -18.35
C VAL A 10 -11.77 9.22 -19.76
N GLU A 11 -12.18 7.99 -20.08
CA GLU A 11 -11.98 7.40 -21.41
C GLU A 11 -12.59 8.25 -22.53
N ALA A 12 -13.80 8.79 -22.32
CA ALA A 12 -14.46 9.67 -23.28
C ALA A 12 -13.66 10.96 -23.53
N VAL A 13 -13.06 11.55 -22.49
CA VAL A 13 -12.19 12.73 -22.63
C VAL A 13 -10.92 12.37 -23.40
N LEU A 14 -10.27 11.26 -23.05
CA LEU A 14 -9.04 10.79 -23.70
C LEU A 14 -9.26 10.40 -25.17
N ALA A 15 -10.47 9.97 -25.53
CA ALA A 15 -10.88 9.69 -26.90
C ALA A 15 -11.28 10.93 -27.71
N SER A 16 -11.25 12.13 -27.12
CA SER A 16 -11.62 13.37 -27.84
C SER A 16 -10.56 13.76 -28.90
N PRO A 17 -10.94 14.52 -29.96
CA PRO A 17 -9.98 15.03 -30.93
C PRO A 17 -8.86 15.89 -30.30
N ARG A 18 -9.19 16.66 -29.26
CA ARG A 18 -8.22 17.50 -28.54
C ARG A 18 -7.21 16.65 -27.77
N ALA A 19 -7.67 15.59 -27.10
CA ALA A 19 -6.77 14.66 -26.41
C ALA A 19 -5.86 13.90 -27.38
N ARG A 20 -6.40 13.43 -28.53
CA ARG A 20 -5.57 12.81 -29.58
C ARG A 20 -4.47 13.74 -30.09
N ALA A 21 -4.78 15.02 -30.29
CA ALA A 21 -3.78 16.01 -30.70
C ALA A 21 -2.71 16.22 -29.61
N ALA A 22 -3.11 16.25 -28.33
CA ALA A 22 -2.16 16.35 -27.22
C ALA A 22 -1.24 15.12 -27.14
N PHE A 23 -1.78 13.91 -27.23
CA PHE A 23 -0.97 12.68 -27.29
C PHE A 23 0.01 12.67 -28.47
N ALA A 24 -0.43 13.13 -29.65
CA ALA A 24 0.44 13.21 -30.82
C ALA A 24 1.60 14.20 -30.63
N ALA A 25 1.37 15.33 -29.94
CA ALA A 25 2.42 16.28 -29.60
C ALA A 25 3.43 15.71 -28.59
N MET A 26 2.94 14.94 -27.62
CA MET A 26 3.75 14.31 -26.58
C MET A 26 4.65 13.17 -27.08
N ALA A 27 4.25 12.47 -28.14
CA ALA A 27 4.93 11.27 -28.62
C ALA A 27 6.39 11.48 -29.08
N ALA A 28 6.81 12.73 -29.31
CA ALA A 28 8.16 13.07 -29.77
C ALA A 28 9.15 13.39 -28.64
N GLU A 29 8.66 13.50 -27.40
CA GLU A 29 9.45 13.95 -26.25
C GLU A 29 9.80 12.76 -25.34
N ARG A 30 11.01 12.74 -24.76
CA ARG A 30 11.38 11.76 -23.73
C ARG A 30 10.55 11.97 -22.47
N GLU A 31 10.46 13.22 -22.02
CA GLU A 31 9.63 13.63 -20.89
C GLU A 31 8.49 14.53 -21.39
N PRO A 32 7.34 13.96 -21.79
CA PRO A 32 6.26 14.73 -22.39
C PRO A 32 5.54 15.62 -21.37
N ASP A 33 5.13 16.83 -21.78
CA ASP A 33 4.28 17.72 -20.98
C ASP A 33 2.81 17.21 -20.93
N PRO A 34 2.30 16.72 -19.78
CA PRO A 34 0.94 16.19 -19.70
C PRO A 34 -0.11 17.27 -19.39
N ARG A 35 0.29 18.52 -19.11
CA ARG A 35 -0.62 19.59 -18.66
C ARG A 35 -1.76 19.89 -19.64
N PRO A 36 -1.58 19.82 -20.98
CA PRO A 36 -2.71 19.96 -21.91
C PRO A 36 -3.79 18.89 -21.70
N LEU A 37 -3.42 17.63 -21.44
CA LEU A 37 -4.39 16.56 -21.13
C LEU A 37 -5.06 16.80 -19.77
N TYR A 38 -4.28 17.22 -18.77
CA TYR A 38 -4.81 17.54 -17.45
C TYR A 38 -5.88 18.64 -17.52
N ARG A 39 -5.66 19.70 -18.29
CA ARG A 39 -6.68 20.75 -18.48
C ARG A 39 -7.96 20.23 -19.10
N LEU A 40 -7.88 19.31 -20.08
CA LEU A 40 -9.09 18.69 -20.66
C LEU A 40 -9.86 17.86 -19.64
N LEU A 41 -9.17 17.12 -18.78
CA LEU A 41 -9.77 16.35 -17.69
C LEU A 41 -10.32 17.27 -16.59
N GLY A 42 -9.59 18.34 -16.28
CA GLY A 42 -9.95 19.37 -15.30
C GLY A 42 -11.16 20.20 -15.70
N ASP A 43 -11.33 20.50 -17.00
CA ASP A 43 -12.54 21.12 -17.56
C ASP A 43 -13.80 20.29 -17.25
N GLN A 44 -13.63 18.98 -17.14
CA GLN A 44 -14.69 18.05 -16.74
C GLN A 44 -14.68 17.74 -15.24
N ARG A 45 -13.80 18.33 -14.41
CA ARG A 45 -13.63 18.03 -12.97
C ARG A 45 -13.28 16.56 -12.69
N LEU A 46 -12.43 15.96 -13.53
CA LEU A 46 -12.02 14.56 -13.39
C LEU A 46 -10.71 14.35 -12.64
N LEU A 47 -9.86 15.37 -12.47
CA LEU A 47 -8.56 15.20 -11.81
C LEU A 47 -8.67 15.01 -10.29
N ALA A 48 -9.65 15.63 -9.64
CA ALA A 48 -9.78 15.67 -8.19
C ALA A 48 -11.19 15.26 -7.72
N VAL A 49 -11.72 14.16 -8.28
CA VAL A 49 -13.14 13.79 -8.09
C VAL A 49 -13.56 13.60 -6.63
N ASN A 50 -12.63 13.19 -5.75
CA ASN A 50 -12.88 12.98 -4.33
C ASN A 50 -12.76 14.26 -3.48
N TRP A 51 -12.35 15.39 -4.07
CA TRP A 51 -12.28 16.65 -3.34
C TRP A 51 -13.66 17.29 -3.19
N PRO A 52 -13.81 18.20 -2.22
CA PRO A 52 -15.01 19.02 -2.11
C PRO A 52 -15.31 19.80 -3.39
N THR A 53 -16.59 19.88 -3.76
CA THR A 53 -17.04 20.66 -4.93
C THR A 53 -16.63 22.13 -4.83
N ALA A 54 -16.54 22.67 -3.60
CA ALA A 54 -16.05 24.04 -3.34
C ALA A 54 -14.63 24.30 -3.85
N TYR A 55 -13.82 23.25 -4.03
CA TYR A 55 -12.45 23.33 -4.52
C TYR A 55 -12.27 22.70 -5.91
N GLY A 56 -13.36 22.54 -6.67
CA GLY A 56 -13.33 22.03 -8.04
C GLY A 56 -13.45 20.50 -8.16
N GLY A 57 -13.62 19.79 -7.04
CA GLY A 57 -13.90 18.36 -7.04
C GLY A 57 -15.36 18.01 -7.29
N ARG A 58 -15.75 16.80 -6.88
CA ARG A 58 -17.10 16.24 -7.08
C ARG A 58 -17.65 15.50 -5.84
N ASP A 59 -17.00 15.59 -4.68
CA ASP A 59 -17.39 14.91 -3.44
C ASP A 59 -17.60 13.38 -3.59
N LEU A 60 -16.83 12.73 -4.46
CA LEU A 60 -16.87 11.27 -4.62
C LEU A 60 -15.95 10.56 -3.64
N SER A 61 -16.04 9.24 -3.58
CA SER A 61 -15.14 8.43 -2.75
C SER A 61 -13.70 8.45 -3.26
N GLY A 62 -12.75 8.20 -2.37
CA GLY A 62 -11.36 7.94 -2.70
C GLY A 62 -11.20 6.76 -3.67
N ARG A 63 -12.11 5.77 -3.62
CA ARG A 63 -12.16 4.70 -4.65
C ARG A 63 -12.44 5.23 -6.05
N CYS A 64 -13.32 6.22 -6.21
CA CYS A 64 -13.52 6.88 -7.50
C CYS A 64 -12.25 7.62 -7.97
N ALA A 65 -11.52 8.26 -7.04
CA ALA A 65 -10.23 8.88 -7.37
C ALA A 65 -9.18 7.84 -7.77
N ALA A 66 -9.14 6.67 -7.11
CA ALA A 66 -8.27 5.57 -7.50
C ALA A 66 -8.63 5.02 -8.90
N ALA A 67 -9.92 4.93 -9.22
CA ALA A 67 -10.39 4.53 -10.55
C ALA A 67 -9.97 5.52 -11.64
N VAL A 68 -10.01 6.84 -11.37
CA VAL A 68 -9.48 7.87 -12.27
C VAL A 68 -8.00 7.60 -12.56
N VAL A 69 -7.18 7.39 -11.53
CA VAL A 69 -5.73 7.16 -11.68
C VAL A 69 -5.46 5.92 -12.52
N GLY A 70 -6.19 4.84 -12.26
CA GLY A 70 -6.13 3.63 -13.08
C GLY A 70 -6.46 3.90 -14.56
N ALA A 71 -7.48 4.72 -14.83
CA ALA A 71 -7.86 5.10 -16.18
C ALA A 71 -6.83 6.02 -16.87
N LEU A 72 -6.18 6.93 -16.13
CA LEU A 72 -5.08 7.76 -16.64
C LEU A 72 -3.90 6.88 -17.08
N ILE A 73 -3.45 5.99 -16.21
CA ILE A 73 -2.33 5.06 -16.47
C ILE A 73 -2.66 4.12 -17.64
N ALA A 74 -3.86 3.51 -17.63
CA ALA A 74 -4.30 2.65 -18.72
C ALA A 74 -4.35 3.39 -20.06
N GLY A 75 -4.86 4.63 -20.04
CA GLY A 75 -4.94 5.54 -21.19
C GLY A 75 -3.61 6.12 -21.66
N GLY A 76 -2.50 5.83 -20.97
CA GLY A 76 -1.17 6.32 -21.35
C GLY A 76 -0.92 7.80 -21.02
N VAL A 77 -1.70 8.37 -20.11
CA VAL A 77 -1.43 9.71 -19.56
C VAL A 77 -0.26 9.60 -18.58
N PRO A 78 0.85 10.36 -18.75
CA PRO A 78 1.90 10.46 -17.74
C PRO A 78 1.31 11.10 -16.49
N GLU A 79 1.05 10.31 -15.46
CA GLU A 79 0.24 10.67 -14.29
C GLU A 79 1.04 11.22 -13.12
N VAL A 80 2.37 11.09 -13.11
CA VAL A 80 3.21 11.44 -11.96
C VAL A 80 3.05 12.91 -11.54
N LEU A 81 2.90 13.84 -12.49
CA LEU A 81 2.65 15.24 -12.16
C LEU A 81 1.27 15.45 -11.52
N HIS A 82 0.26 14.65 -11.89
CA HIS A 82 -1.05 14.62 -11.22
C HIS A 82 -0.94 14.03 -9.82
N THR A 83 -0.19 12.94 -9.63
CA THR A 83 0.11 12.36 -8.31
C THR A 83 0.72 13.42 -7.39
N LEU A 84 1.80 14.08 -7.82
CA LEU A 84 2.46 15.14 -7.05
C LEU A 84 1.53 16.32 -6.75
N SER A 85 0.81 16.81 -7.77
CA SER A 85 0.01 18.03 -7.66
C SER A 85 -1.27 17.83 -6.85
N VAL A 86 -2.06 16.81 -7.20
CA VAL A 86 -3.40 16.58 -6.62
C VAL A 86 -3.29 15.62 -5.44
N GLN A 87 -2.73 14.43 -5.63
CA GLN A 87 -2.78 13.41 -4.59
C GLN A 87 -1.90 13.71 -3.38
N ILE A 88 -0.77 14.39 -3.60
CA ILE A 88 0.17 14.74 -2.54
C ILE A 88 -0.03 16.18 -2.08
N CYS A 89 0.40 17.16 -2.87
CA CYS A 89 0.37 18.58 -2.47
C CYS A 89 -1.07 19.07 -2.23
N GLY A 90 -2.01 18.70 -3.09
CA GLY A 90 -3.40 19.11 -2.98
C GLY A 90 -4.12 18.54 -1.75
N ASN A 91 -4.00 17.23 -1.50
CA ASN A 91 -4.53 16.61 -0.28
C ASN A 91 -3.85 17.16 0.98
N PHE A 92 -2.56 17.49 0.91
CA PHE A 92 -1.87 18.17 2.00
C PHE A 92 -2.48 19.54 2.29
N LEU A 93 -2.75 20.35 1.27
CA LEU A 93 -3.39 21.65 1.42
C LEU A 93 -4.84 21.55 1.89
N LEU A 94 -5.58 20.51 1.50
CA LEU A 94 -6.91 20.24 2.05
C LEU A 94 -6.85 20.06 3.57
N ALA A 95 -5.91 19.24 4.04
CA ALA A 95 -5.74 18.91 5.45
C ALA A 95 -5.14 20.07 6.27
N ALA A 96 -4.07 20.68 5.79
CA ALA A 96 -3.21 21.58 6.59
C ALA A 96 -3.18 23.04 6.09
N GLY A 97 -3.71 23.32 4.89
CA GLY A 97 -3.72 24.68 4.34
C GLY A 97 -4.64 25.63 5.09
N SER A 98 -4.33 26.92 5.05
CA SER A 98 -5.27 27.97 5.51
C SER A 98 -6.50 28.05 4.59
N ALA A 99 -7.56 28.73 5.03
CA ALA A 99 -8.73 28.95 4.18
C ALA A 99 -8.37 29.71 2.88
N GLU A 100 -7.47 30.68 2.98
CA GLU A 100 -6.97 31.50 1.88
C GLU A 100 -6.11 30.67 0.92
N GLN A 101 -5.20 29.84 1.45
CA GLN A 101 -4.38 28.94 0.64
C GLN A 101 -5.24 27.94 -0.14
N ARG A 102 -6.23 27.35 0.53
CA ARG A 102 -7.17 26.41 -0.11
C ARG A 102 -7.98 27.07 -1.22
N ALA A 103 -8.51 28.26 -0.96
CA ALA A 103 -9.29 29.02 -1.95
C ALA A 103 -8.43 29.47 -3.14
N ALA A 104 -7.15 29.82 -2.93
CA ALA A 104 -6.25 30.30 -3.97
C ALA A 104 -5.71 29.18 -4.87
N LEU A 105 -5.37 28.01 -4.31
CA LEU A 105 -4.60 26.98 -5.02
C LEU A 105 -5.41 25.75 -5.43
N LEU A 106 -6.32 25.25 -4.58
CA LEU A 106 -6.99 23.96 -4.85
C LEU A 106 -7.81 23.96 -6.15
N PRO A 107 -8.61 25.01 -6.49
CA PRO A 107 -9.31 25.05 -7.77
C PRO A 107 -8.36 25.00 -8.98
N GLY A 108 -7.18 25.61 -8.87
CA GLY A 108 -6.14 25.57 -9.90
C GLY A 108 -5.54 24.18 -10.07
N LEU A 109 -5.28 23.47 -8.97
CA LEU A 109 -4.81 22.08 -8.99
C LEU A 109 -5.87 21.13 -9.57
N ALA A 110 -7.14 21.27 -9.14
CA ALA A 110 -8.24 20.42 -9.60
C ALA A 110 -8.56 20.59 -11.09
N SER A 111 -8.27 21.76 -11.66
CA SER A 111 -8.43 22.05 -13.10
C SER A 111 -7.18 21.75 -13.94
N GLY A 112 -6.03 21.47 -13.32
CA GLY A 112 -4.75 21.34 -14.02
C GLY A 112 -4.18 22.68 -14.54
N ALA A 113 -4.69 23.80 -14.03
CA ALA A 113 -4.17 25.14 -14.32
C ALA A 113 -2.94 25.48 -13.48
N ILE A 114 -2.84 24.92 -12.28
CA ILE A 114 -1.69 24.98 -11.40
C ILE A 114 -1.17 23.55 -11.20
N THR A 115 0.13 23.42 -11.08
CA THR A 115 0.84 22.18 -10.81
C THR A 115 1.85 22.38 -9.69
N MET A 116 2.10 21.33 -8.92
CA MET A 116 2.97 21.39 -7.75
C MET A 116 3.85 20.17 -7.65
N THR A 117 4.99 20.36 -6.99
CA THR A 117 5.88 19.27 -6.57
C THR A 117 6.28 19.44 -5.10
N VAL A 118 6.87 18.38 -4.55
CA VAL A 118 7.41 18.37 -3.19
C VAL A 118 8.91 18.59 -3.25
N LEU A 119 9.46 19.42 -2.36
CA LEU A 119 10.89 19.70 -2.29
C LEU A 119 11.41 19.46 -0.87
N TYR A 120 11.56 18.18 -0.51
CA TYR A 120 11.98 17.75 0.82
C TYR A 120 13.45 17.35 0.86
N SER A 121 13.84 16.39 0.03
CA SER A 121 15.18 15.80 0.00
C SER A 121 16.28 16.79 -0.37
N GLU A 122 17.44 16.60 0.24
CA GLU A 122 18.67 17.36 0.01
C GLU A 122 19.80 16.38 -0.36
N PRO A 123 20.93 16.84 -0.92
CA PRO A 123 22.00 15.96 -1.40
C PRO A 123 22.48 14.90 -0.40
N ASP A 124 22.59 15.29 0.87
CA ASP A 124 23.03 14.44 1.97
C ASP A 124 21.87 14.05 2.93
N VAL A 125 20.62 14.40 2.59
CA VAL A 125 19.44 14.22 3.45
C VAL A 125 18.28 13.61 2.65
N GLY A 126 17.99 12.33 2.91
CA GLY A 126 16.88 11.61 2.29
C GLY A 126 16.00 10.92 3.33
N SER A 127 16.37 9.69 3.69
CA SER A 127 15.63 8.86 4.65
C SER A 127 15.48 9.51 6.03
N ASP A 128 16.53 10.19 6.52
CA ASP A 128 16.47 10.99 7.73
C ASP A 128 16.14 12.46 7.40
N LEU A 129 14.90 12.70 6.95
CA LEU A 129 14.44 14.05 6.59
C LEU A 129 14.57 15.06 7.76
N SER A 130 14.62 14.58 9.01
CA SER A 130 14.73 15.45 10.19
C SER A 130 16.07 16.20 10.22
N ALA A 131 17.09 15.72 9.52
CA ALA A 131 18.41 16.31 9.43
C ALA A 131 18.55 17.41 8.35
N LEU A 132 17.45 17.85 7.72
CA LEU A 132 17.49 18.85 6.66
C LEU A 132 18.21 20.14 7.10
N GLY A 133 18.98 20.70 6.16
CA GLY A 133 19.81 21.89 6.32
C GLY A 133 19.31 23.13 5.59
N THR A 134 18.33 23.02 4.69
CA THR A 134 17.65 24.21 4.12
C THR A 134 17.06 25.05 5.24
N THR A 135 17.35 26.35 5.27
CA THR A 135 16.89 27.28 6.31
C THR A 135 15.84 28.25 5.77
N ALA A 136 15.00 28.73 6.68
CA ALA A 136 14.07 29.82 6.43
C ALA A 136 14.14 30.80 7.62
N GLU A 137 14.60 32.03 7.37
CA GLU A 137 14.78 33.06 8.39
C GLU A 137 13.75 34.20 8.22
N PRO A 138 13.20 34.76 9.31
CA PRO A 138 12.29 35.91 9.21
C PRO A 138 13.00 37.12 8.58
N ASP A 139 12.36 37.79 7.63
CA ASP A 139 12.93 38.96 6.94
C ASP A 139 12.09 40.25 7.05
N GLY A 140 11.18 40.27 8.03
CA GLY A 140 10.32 41.40 8.38
C GLY A 140 8.96 41.39 7.67
N THR A 141 8.89 40.90 6.43
CA THR A 141 7.61 40.77 5.67
C THR A 141 7.21 39.33 5.39
N GLY A 142 8.14 38.41 5.55
CA GLY A 142 7.89 36.98 5.55
C GLY A 142 9.16 36.24 5.91
N TRP A 143 9.64 35.43 4.98
CA TRP A 143 10.75 34.51 5.17
C TRP A 143 11.72 34.56 4.02
N ARG A 144 12.99 34.35 4.34
CA ARG A 144 14.08 34.20 3.39
C ARG A 144 14.60 32.78 3.44
N ILE A 145 14.46 32.06 2.33
CA ILE A 145 14.78 30.64 2.24
C ILE A 145 16.12 30.47 1.53
N ARG A 146 17.03 29.71 2.16
CA ARG A 146 18.33 29.34 1.58
C ARG A 146 18.55 27.83 1.69
N GLY A 147 18.92 27.19 0.58
CA GLY A 147 19.25 25.77 0.59
C GLY A 147 19.34 25.16 -0.79
N ARG A 148 19.39 23.83 -0.82
CA ARG A 148 19.41 23.03 -2.05
C ARG A 148 18.54 21.79 -1.86
N LYS A 149 17.62 21.57 -2.79
CA LYS A 149 16.73 20.41 -2.84
C LYS A 149 17.04 19.60 -4.08
N VAL A 150 16.87 18.29 -4.02
CA VAL A 150 17.21 17.38 -5.12
C VAL A 150 16.21 16.24 -5.26
N TYR A 151 16.26 15.53 -6.39
CA TYR A 151 15.53 14.28 -6.67
C TYR A 151 14.00 14.39 -6.74
N SER A 152 13.47 15.59 -6.93
CA SER A 152 12.03 15.78 -7.14
C SER A 152 11.74 15.75 -8.64
N VAL A 153 10.94 14.78 -9.09
CA VAL A 153 10.55 14.64 -10.49
C VAL A 153 9.53 15.71 -10.90
N LYS A 154 9.43 15.97 -12.20
CA LYS A 154 8.47 16.91 -12.80
C LYS A 154 8.58 18.37 -12.31
N THR A 155 9.64 18.73 -11.61
CA THR A 155 9.83 20.08 -11.06
C THR A 155 9.90 21.15 -12.15
N SER A 156 10.48 20.83 -13.31
CA SER A 156 10.52 21.72 -14.49
C SER A 156 9.13 22.07 -15.04
N MET A 157 8.11 21.28 -14.72
CA MET A 157 6.73 21.46 -15.15
C MET A 157 5.83 22.02 -14.05
N ALA A 158 6.32 22.16 -12.82
CA ALA A 158 5.58 22.59 -11.65
C ALA A 158 5.61 24.13 -11.49
N ASP A 159 4.51 24.70 -10.97
CA ASP A 159 4.40 26.13 -10.68
C ASP A 159 4.88 26.46 -9.25
N TYR A 160 4.63 25.55 -8.29
CA TYR A 160 5.08 25.70 -6.90
C TYR A 160 5.79 24.44 -6.38
N GLY A 161 6.77 24.67 -5.50
CA GLY A 161 7.34 23.65 -4.63
C GLY A 161 6.79 23.76 -3.21
N LEU A 162 6.35 22.64 -2.63
CA LEU A 162 6.13 22.51 -1.18
C LEU A 162 7.47 22.21 -0.51
N VAL A 163 8.11 23.24 0.04
CA VAL A 163 9.49 23.20 0.55
C VAL A 163 9.50 22.97 2.05
N ALA A 164 10.25 21.96 2.51
CA ALA A 164 10.58 21.79 3.93
C ALA A 164 11.87 22.54 4.27
N ALA A 165 11.80 23.44 5.25
CA ALA A 165 12.94 24.24 5.69
C ALA A 165 12.96 24.41 7.22
N ARG A 166 14.16 24.56 7.78
CA ARG A 166 14.39 24.78 9.21
C ARG A 166 14.19 26.25 9.56
N THR A 167 13.28 26.51 10.49
CA THR A 167 12.96 27.85 11.01
C THR A 167 13.45 28.07 12.44
N SER A 168 13.97 27.04 13.11
CA SER A 168 14.62 27.19 14.41
C SER A 168 15.68 26.11 14.62
N ALA A 169 16.81 26.50 15.22
CA ALA A 169 17.90 25.62 15.65
C ALA A 169 17.82 25.26 17.14
N GLU A 170 16.91 25.89 17.91
CA GLU A 170 16.83 25.75 19.37
C GLU A 170 15.95 24.57 19.83
N VAL A 171 15.44 23.78 18.89
CA VAL A 171 14.51 22.69 19.17
C VAL A 171 15.11 21.35 18.71
N THR A 172 14.53 20.23 19.16
CA THR A 172 14.98 18.89 18.73
C THR A 172 14.98 18.77 17.21
N GLN A 173 15.74 17.86 16.60
CA GLN A 173 15.84 17.74 15.13
C GLN A 173 14.48 17.66 14.40
N TYR A 174 13.46 17.09 15.05
CA TYR A 174 12.08 16.98 14.56
C TYR A 174 11.25 18.26 14.73
N GLN A 175 11.64 19.12 15.66
CA GLN A 175 11.00 20.39 15.95
C GLN A 175 11.80 21.53 15.27
N GLY A 176 11.13 22.57 14.82
CA GLY A 176 11.78 23.65 14.07
C GLY A 176 11.83 23.44 12.56
N ILE A 177 11.14 22.43 12.02
CA ILE A 177 10.86 22.30 10.58
C ILE A 177 9.51 22.95 10.27
N SER A 178 9.48 23.76 9.21
CA SER A 178 8.29 24.40 8.63
C SER A 178 8.13 24.03 7.16
N LEU A 179 6.91 24.17 6.65
CA LEU A 179 6.60 23.97 5.23
C LEU A 179 6.23 25.30 4.57
N PHE A 180 6.69 25.51 3.35
CA PHE A 180 6.49 26.75 2.58
C PHE A 180 6.00 26.45 1.17
N LEU A 181 5.04 27.23 0.69
CA LEU A 181 4.66 27.30 -0.71
C LEU A 181 5.59 28.27 -1.43
N VAL A 182 6.49 27.75 -2.25
CA VAL A 182 7.49 28.55 -2.98
C VAL A 182 7.17 28.53 -4.48
N PRO A 183 6.86 29.68 -5.11
CA PRO A 183 6.77 29.76 -6.58
C PRO A 183 8.11 29.39 -7.20
N LEU A 184 8.12 28.49 -8.19
CA LEU A 184 9.37 28.01 -8.80
C LEU A 184 9.98 29.00 -9.80
N ASP A 185 9.23 30.05 -10.16
CA ASP A 185 9.70 31.20 -10.94
C ASP A 185 10.14 32.40 -10.07
N ALA A 186 10.09 32.26 -8.74
CA ALA A 186 10.47 33.33 -7.83
C ALA A 186 11.96 33.70 -7.98
N PRO A 187 12.33 34.99 -7.86
CA PRO A 187 13.72 35.41 -7.86
C PRO A 187 14.54 34.64 -6.80
N GLY A 188 15.68 34.10 -7.22
CA GLY A 188 16.57 33.28 -6.37
C GLY A 188 16.29 31.77 -6.42
N VAL A 189 15.24 31.32 -7.11
CA VAL A 189 15.03 29.91 -7.43
C VAL A 189 15.74 29.57 -8.73
N THR A 190 16.50 28.47 -8.75
CA THR A 190 17.08 27.89 -9.96
C THR A 190 16.75 26.41 -9.99
N VAL A 191 16.14 25.97 -11.08
CA VAL A 191 15.77 24.56 -11.31
C VAL A 191 16.61 24.04 -12.47
N GLU A 192 17.43 23.04 -12.20
CA GLU A 192 18.23 22.33 -13.22
C GLU A 192 17.75 20.88 -13.31
N ALA A 193 17.54 20.39 -14.53
CA ALA A 193 17.19 18.99 -14.74
C ALA A 193 18.38 18.08 -14.42
N LEU A 194 18.08 16.94 -13.80
CA LEU A 194 19.01 15.86 -13.52
C LEU A 194 18.53 14.61 -14.25
N ASP A 195 19.30 14.19 -15.25
CA ASP A 195 18.97 13.03 -16.09
C ASP A 195 18.74 11.77 -15.24
N SER A 196 17.60 11.12 -15.48
CA SER A 196 17.20 9.89 -14.79
C SER A 196 17.48 8.62 -15.62
N LEU A 197 17.42 7.47 -14.95
CA LEU A 197 17.30 6.17 -15.61
C LEU A 197 15.95 6.03 -16.34
N ALA A 198 14.89 6.63 -15.78
CA ALA A 198 13.54 6.60 -16.31
C ALA A 198 13.29 7.74 -17.31
N ASP A 199 12.08 7.81 -17.86
CA ASP A 199 11.67 8.88 -18.78
C ASP A 199 11.59 10.25 -18.08
N GLU A 200 11.39 10.26 -16.76
CA GLU A 200 11.15 11.47 -15.98
C GLU A 200 12.43 11.99 -15.35
N ASP A 201 12.72 13.26 -15.56
CA ASP A 201 13.89 13.89 -14.99
C ASP A 201 13.67 14.30 -13.54
N PHE A 202 14.72 14.10 -12.75
CA PHE A 202 14.82 14.70 -11.43
C PHE A 202 15.19 16.17 -11.57
N ALA A 203 15.12 16.91 -10.47
CA ALA A 203 15.59 18.28 -10.43
C ALA A 203 16.60 18.51 -9.31
N ASP A 204 17.57 19.38 -9.59
CA ASP A 204 18.39 20.11 -8.64
C ASP A 204 17.82 21.52 -8.50
N VAL A 205 17.32 21.84 -7.31
CA VAL A 205 16.69 23.12 -7.01
C VAL A 205 17.56 23.88 -6.02
N ARG A 206 18.15 24.99 -6.47
CA ARG A 206 18.87 25.93 -5.61
C ARG A 206 17.92 27.03 -5.18
N LEU A 207 17.90 27.29 -3.88
CA LEU A 207 17.16 28.39 -3.25
C LEU A 207 18.19 29.35 -2.68
N ASP A 208 18.42 30.49 -3.34
CA ASP A 208 19.35 31.52 -2.89
C ASP A 208 18.58 32.76 -2.41
N GLU A 209 18.42 32.87 -1.09
CA GLU A 209 17.79 34.01 -0.43
C GLU A 209 16.37 34.32 -0.96
N VAL A 210 15.61 33.27 -1.27
CA VAL A 210 14.28 33.37 -1.86
C VAL A 210 13.31 33.96 -0.84
N HIS A 211 12.73 35.12 -1.16
CA HIS A 211 11.72 35.75 -0.32
C HIS A 211 10.34 35.11 -0.57
N VAL A 212 9.65 34.74 0.50
CA VAL A 212 8.23 34.37 0.48
C VAL A 212 7.45 35.11 1.58
N PRO A 213 6.18 35.49 1.34
CA PRO A 213 5.39 36.19 2.35
C PRO A 213 5.09 35.29 3.55
N ALA A 214 4.74 35.88 4.70
CA ALA A 214 4.33 35.10 5.88
C ALA A 214 3.17 34.12 5.60
N ALA A 215 2.28 34.46 4.66
CA ALA A 215 1.16 33.61 4.24
C ALA A 215 1.58 32.37 3.41
N ALA A 216 2.85 32.26 3.01
CA ALA A 216 3.38 31.08 2.32
C ALA A 216 3.63 29.90 3.26
N VAL A 217 3.68 30.13 4.58
CA VAL A 217 3.83 29.06 5.58
C VAL A 217 2.57 28.17 5.58
N VAL A 218 2.76 26.86 5.50
CA VAL A 218 1.68 25.88 5.62
C VAL A 218 1.71 25.25 7.02
N GLY A 219 0.61 25.39 7.76
CA GLY A 219 0.51 24.92 9.13
C GLY A 219 1.33 25.75 10.13
N PRO A 220 1.66 25.19 11.31
CA PRO A 220 2.39 25.90 12.35
C PRO A 220 3.89 26.00 12.05
N VAL A 221 4.46 27.19 12.26
CA VAL A 221 5.91 27.43 12.19
C VAL A 221 6.64 26.54 13.19
N GLY A 222 7.63 25.79 12.72
CA GLY A 222 8.44 24.86 13.50
C GLY A 222 7.72 23.59 13.94
N GLY A 223 6.45 23.43 13.56
CA GLY A 223 5.59 22.31 13.96
C GLY A 223 5.13 21.46 12.79
N ALA A 224 5.84 21.46 11.66
CA ALA A 224 5.38 20.75 10.46
C ALA A 224 5.60 19.23 10.51
N TRP A 225 6.42 18.71 11.44
CA TRP A 225 6.77 17.28 11.44
C TRP A 225 5.57 16.32 11.52
N PRO A 226 4.60 16.51 12.45
CA PRO A 226 3.39 15.68 12.46
C PRO A 226 2.62 15.76 11.14
N LEU A 227 2.53 16.95 10.54
CA LEU A 227 1.85 17.15 9.26
C LEU A 227 2.55 16.39 8.13
N ILE A 228 3.89 16.45 8.06
CA ILE A 228 4.67 15.68 7.09
C ILE A 228 4.39 14.19 7.28
N THR A 229 4.44 13.67 8.51
CA THR A 229 4.19 12.24 8.74
C THR A 229 2.78 11.79 8.37
N GLU A 230 1.77 12.65 8.56
CA GLU A 230 0.38 12.38 8.16
C GLU A 230 0.22 12.46 6.64
N ALA A 231 0.81 13.46 5.99
CA ALA A 231 0.83 13.61 4.53
C ALA A 231 1.45 12.39 3.82
N LEU A 232 2.56 11.90 4.38
CA LEU A 232 3.25 10.72 3.88
C LEU A 232 2.36 9.46 3.98
N ALA A 233 1.37 9.42 4.88
CA ALA A 233 0.41 8.31 4.90
C ALA A 233 -0.60 8.43 3.74
N LEU A 234 -0.97 9.65 3.34
CA LEU A 234 -1.88 9.91 2.22
C LEU A 234 -1.26 9.62 0.85
N GLU A 235 0.06 9.79 0.70
CA GLU A 235 0.76 9.44 -0.57
C GLU A 235 1.03 7.93 -0.71
N ARG A 236 1.02 7.17 0.40
CA ARG A 236 1.45 5.75 0.47
C ARG A 236 0.32 4.74 0.24
N THR A 237 -0.74 5.15 -0.44
CA THR A 237 -1.90 4.29 -0.77
C THR A 237 -1.55 3.21 -1.80
N GLY A 238 -0.51 3.42 -2.61
CA GLY A 238 -0.02 2.49 -3.62
C GLY A 238 -0.93 2.27 -4.83
N VAL A 239 -1.90 3.15 -5.03
CA VAL A 239 -2.90 3.08 -6.11
C VAL A 239 -2.24 3.07 -7.49
N ASP A 240 -1.29 3.96 -7.71
CA ASP A 240 -0.52 4.11 -8.95
C ASP A 240 0.35 2.87 -9.22
N TYR A 241 1.05 2.35 -8.20
CA TYR A 241 1.85 1.13 -8.32
C TYR A 241 0.99 -0.07 -8.74
N VAL A 242 -0.19 -0.24 -8.16
CA VAL A 242 -1.11 -1.33 -8.51
C VAL A 242 -1.60 -1.16 -9.95
N ALA A 243 -2.00 0.04 -10.35
CA ALA A 243 -2.47 0.31 -11.70
C ALA A 243 -1.38 0.06 -12.77
N LYS A 244 -0.13 0.47 -12.49
CA LYS A 244 1.04 0.17 -13.32
C LYS A 244 1.30 -1.33 -13.43
N ALA A 245 1.38 -2.03 -12.29
CA ALA A 245 1.63 -3.47 -12.25
C ALA A 245 0.58 -4.26 -13.05
N ASP A 246 -0.68 -3.91 -12.88
CA ASP A 246 -1.82 -4.51 -13.56
C ASP A 246 -1.78 -4.25 -15.09
N LEU A 247 -1.46 -3.01 -15.48
CA LEU A 247 -1.27 -2.66 -16.89
C LEU A 247 -0.11 -3.42 -17.53
N TRP A 248 1.06 -3.45 -16.88
CA TRP A 248 2.24 -4.13 -17.41
C TRP A 248 2.02 -5.64 -17.51
N LEU A 249 1.38 -6.24 -16.51
CA LEU A 249 1.05 -7.66 -16.50
C LEU A 249 0.08 -8.03 -17.64
N ARG A 250 -0.93 -7.20 -17.93
CA ARG A 250 -1.82 -7.40 -19.08
C ARG A 250 -1.18 -7.14 -20.43
N THR A 251 -0.15 -6.31 -20.47
CA THR A 251 0.58 -5.97 -21.70
C THR A 251 1.59 -7.07 -22.06
N ALA A 252 2.05 -7.85 -21.08
CA ALA A 252 2.97 -8.95 -21.30
C ALA A 252 2.36 -10.03 -22.22
N PRO A 253 3.18 -10.66 -23.09
CA PRO A 253 2.71 -11.71 -24.01
C PRO A 253 2.43 -13.04 -23.31
N GLU A 254 2.88 -13.21 -22.08
CA GLU A 254 2.71 -14.41 -21.26
C GLU A 254 1.89 -14.09 -20.02
N SER A 255 1.30 -15.12 -19.41
CA SER A 255 0.59 -14.99 -18.13
C SER A 255 1.48 -15.45 -16.97
N ASN A 256 1.38 -14.79 -15.81
CA ASN A 256 2.06 -15.23 -14.58
C ASN A 256 1.07 -15.21 -13.42
N GLY A 257 0.54 -16.38 -13.04
CA GLY A 257 -0.49 -16.46 -12.01
C GLY A 257 -0.03 -16.07 -10.62
N ARG A 258 1.27 -16.23 -10.30
CA ARG A 258 1.84 -15.71 -9.05
C ARG A 258 1.82 -14.18 -9.03
N LEU A 259 2.32 -13.53 -10.08
CA LEU A 259 2.30 -12.08 -10.16
C LEU A 259 0.87 -11.53 -10.25
N ARG A 260 -0.03 -12.19 -10.99
CA ARG A 260 -1.46 -11.85 -11.01
C ARG A 260 -2.09 -11.89 -9.63
N THR A 261 -1.80 -12.93 -8.86
CA THR A 261 -2.28 -13.07 -7.47
C THR A 261 -1.73 -11.95 -6.58
N ARG A 262 -0.43 -11.65 -6.68
CA ARG A 262 0.21 -10.58 -5.90
C ARG A 262 -0.33 -9.20 -6.27
N VAL A 263 -0.60 -8.93 -7.54
CA VAL A 263 -1.26 -7.70 -8.02
C VAL A 263 -2.68 -7.60 -7.47
N ALA A 264 -3.44 -8.71 -7.44
CA ALA A 264 -4.76 -8.72 -6.82
C ALA A 264 -4.71 -8.44 -5.31
N ALA A 265 -3.75 -9.04 -4.59
CA ALA A 265 -3.51 -8.75 -3.17
C ALA A 265 -3.10 -7.30 -2.94
N ALA A 266 -2.25 -6.75 -3.82
CA ALA A 266 -1.83 -5.36 -3.78
C ALA A 266 -3.02 -4.40 -3.98
N ARG A 267 -3.91 -4.72 -4.92
CA ARG A 267 -5.16 -3.97 -5.14
C ARG A 267 -6.06 -4.00 -3.91
N ALA A 268 -6.32 -5.18 -3.35
CA ALA A 268 -7.16 -5.31 -2.17
C ALA A 268 -6.60 -4.53 -0.97
N LEU A 269 -5.28 -4.63 -0.73
CA LEU A 269 -4.61 -3.89 0.34
C LEU A 269 -4.65 -2.38 0.12
N SER A 270 -4.40 -1.92 -1.11
CA SER A 270 -4.49 -0.50 -1.50
C SER A 270 -5.89 0.05 -1.29
N MET A 271 -6.94 -0.67 -1.69
CA MET A 271 -8.33 -0.22 -1.49
C MET A 271 -8.74 -0.16 -0.02
N ARG A 272 -8.24 -1.07 0.83
CA ARG A 272 -8.45 -0.97 2.28
C ARG A 272 -7.78 0.26 2.89
N CYS A 273 -6.60 0.65 2.39
CA CYS A 273 -5.93 1.88 2.80
C CYS A 273 -6.75 3.11 2.40
N VAL A 274 -7.24 3.15 1.14
CA VAL A 274 -8.13 4.21 0.65
C VAL A 274 -9.41 4.31 1.48
N ASP A 275 -10.09 3.19 1.75
CA ASP A 275 -11.32 3.18 2.56
C ASP A 275 -11.09 3.68 3.99
N SER A 276 -9.92 3.37 4.57
CA SER A 276 -9.57 3.85 5.90
C SER A 276 -9.40 5.37 5.91
N ILE A 277 -8.74 5.93 4.90
CA ILE A 277 -8.58 7.38 4.73
C ILE A 277 -9.93 8.06 4.52
N ASP A 278 -10.79 7.52 3.66
CA ASP A 278 -12.15 8.03 3.42
C ASP A 278 -12.99 8.03 4.72
N ALA A 279 -12.78 7.04 5.59
CA ALA A 279 -13.42 6.96 6.90
C ALA A 279 -12.75 7.83 7.99
N GLY A 280 -11.79 8.69 7.63
CA GLY A 280 -11.06 9.58 8.54
C GLY A 280 -10.06 8.86 9.44
N ARG A 281 -9.66 7.63 9.10
CA ARG A 281 -8.68 6.82 9.84
C ARG A 281 -7.37 6.75 9.07
N VAL A 282 -6.44 7.64 9.39
CA VAL A 282 -5.09 7.61 8.85
C VAL A 282 -4.24 6.63 9.67
N ASP A 283 -3.76 5.57 9.03
CA ASP A 283 -2.82 4.60 9.60
C ASP A 283 -1.47 4.67 8.87
N PRO A 284 -0.48 5.41 9.39
CA PRO A 284 0.84 5.53 8.76
C PRO A 284 1.58 4.20 8.62
N VAL A 285 1.35 3.24 9.54
CA VAL A 285 2.01 1.92 9.51
C VAL A 285 1.36 1.05 8.44
N GLY A 286 0.03 1.01 8.38
CA GLY A 286 -0.71 0.33 7.32
C GLY A 286 -0.42 0.90 5.95
N ALA A 287 -0.31 2.23 5.82
CA ALA A 287 0.11 2.90 4.59
C ALA A 287 1.55 2.50 4.19
N ALA A 288 2.49 2.45 5.15
CA ALA A 288 3.86 1.99 4.88
C ALA A 288 3.91 0.52 4.40
N ALA A 289 3.13 -0.36 5.03
CA ALA A 289 2.98 -1.75 4.61
C ALA A 289 2.38 -1.86 3.18
N THR A 290 1.36 -1.05 2.91
CA THR A 290 0.68 -0.96 1.60
C THR A 290 1.65 -0.51 0.52
N LYS A 291 2.35 0.61 0.73
CA LYS A 291 3.37 1.11 -0.19
C LYS A 291 4.44 0.06 -0.46
N HIS A 292 5.00 -0.54 0.59
CA HIS A 292 6.02 -1.58 0.43
C HIS A 292 5.52 -2.74 -0.45
N TRP A 293 4.35 -3.31 -0.14
CA TRP A 293 3.84 -4.46 -0.92
C TRP A 293 3.54 -4.10 -2.37
N THR A 294 2.88 -2.97 -2.59
CA THR A 294 2.43 -2.51 -3.91
C THR A 294 3.62 -2.15 -4.80
N SER A 295 4.60 -1.37 -4.30
CA SER A 295 5.79 -0.99 -5.08
C SER A 295 6.70 -2.18 -5.40
N GLU A 296 6.90 -3.09 -4.42
CA GLU A 296 7.68 -4.32 -4.64
C GLU A 296 7.01 -5.24 -5.67
N THR A 297 5.68 -5.31 -5.66
CA THR A 297 4.92 -6.10 -6.64
C THR A 297 5.01 -5.48 -8.03
N ALA A 298 4.87 -4.17 -8.17
CA ALA A 298 5.02 -3.48 -9.44
C ALA A 298 6.43 -3.67 -10.04
N ARG A 299 7.48 -3.52 -9.22
CA ARG A 299 8.87 -3.80 -9.62
C ARG A 299 9.06 -5.24 -10.09
N ALA A 300 8.50 -6.21 -9.35
CA ALA A 300 8.58 -7.62 -9.73
C ALA A 300 7.89 -7.91 -11.08
N VAL A 301 6.77 -7.25 -11.38
CA VAL A 301 6.11 -7.36 -12.70
C VAL A 301 7.01 -6.78 -13.80
N ALA A 302 7.53 -5.56 -13.62
CA ALA A 302 8.37 -4.92 -14.61
C ALA A 302 9.64 -5.74 -14.95
N TRP A 303 10.31 -6.27 -13.93
CA TRP A 303 11.49 -7.11 -14.13
C TRP A 303 11.14 -8.46 -14.76
N TRP A 304 10.04 -9.10 -14.36
CA TRP A 304 9.59 -10.32 -15.01
C TRP A 304 9.28 -10.12 -16.49
N CYS A 305 8.65 -9.00 -16.88
CA CYS A 305 8.45 -8.66 -18.30
C CYS A 305 9.78 -8.58 -19.07
N THR A 306 10.86 -8.19 -18.41
CA THR A 306 12.21 -8.16 -19.00
C THR A 306 12.81 -9.56 -19.11
N ASP A 307 12.66 -10.38 -18.06
CA ASP A 307 13.16 -11.76 -18.02
C ASP A 307 12.56 -12.65 -19.12
N ILE A 308 11.29 -12.45 -19.46
CA ILE A 308 10.62 -13.15 -20.58
C ILE A 308 10.92 -12.52 -21.95
N GLY A 309 11.71 -11.44 -22.00
CA GLY A 309 12.11 -10.76 -23.23
C GLY A 309 11.06 -9.81 -23.83
N ALA A 310 10.02 -9.43 -23.08
CA ALA A 310 8.95 -8.54 -23.55
C ALA A 310 9.33 -7.04 -23.52
N ALA A 311 10.43 -6.69 -22.86
CA ALA A 311 10.91 -5.30 -22.68
C ALA A 311 12.19 -4.98 -23.50
N ARG A 312 12.39 -5.64 -24.65
CA ARG A 312 13.61 -5.49 -25.47
C ARG A 312 13.61 -4.26 -26.38
N GLU A 313 12.44 -3.90 -26.89
CA GLU A 313 12.26 -2.77 -27.81
C GLU A 313 11.68 -1.57 -27.06
N PRO A 314 11.99 -0.33 -27.49
CA PRO A 314 11.41 0.87 -26.90
C PRO A 314 9.88 0.79 -26.85
N GLY A 315 9.32 1.07 -25.67
CA GLY A 315 7.88 1.00 -25.46
C GLY A 315 7.51 0.90 -23.99
N ARG A 316 6.23 0.60 -23.72
CA ARG A 316 5.66 0.62 -22.37
C ARG A 316 6.37 -0.32 -21.38
N LEU A 317 6.70 -1.53 -21.81
CA LEU A 317 7.35 -2.53 -20.93
C LEU A 317 8.85 -2.24 -20.72
N GLU A 318 9.50 -1.64 -21.70
CA GLU A 318 10.89 -1.16 -21.57
C GLU A 318 10.97 0.03 -20.61
N SER A 319 10.06 1.01 -20.75
CA SER A 319 9.94 2.14 -19.82
C SER A 319 9.62 1.65 -18.39
N ALA A 320 8.74 0.65 -18.25
CA ALA A 320 8.46 0.00 -16.96
C ALA A 320 9.72 -0.55 -16.28
N TYR A 321 10.62 -1.19 -17.04
CA TYR A 321 11.89 -1.69 -16.49
C TYR A 321 12.78 -0.56 -15.94
N ARG A 322 12.88 0.55 -16.69
CA ARG A 322 13.66 1.73 -16.28
C ARG A 322 13.05 2.45 -15.07
N GLU A 323 11.72 2.46 -14.96
CA GLU A 323 10.99 3.04 -13.83
C GLU A 323 11.08 2.17 -12.56
N ALA A 324 11.17 0.85 -12.72
CA ALA A 324 11.04 -0.14 -11.64
C ALA A 324 11.91 0.10 -10.39
N PRO A 325 13.19 0.54 -10.48
CA PRO A 325 13.99 0.86 -9.31
C PRO A 325 13.41 2.03 -8.50
N GLY A 326 12.90 3.05 -9.19
CA GLY A 326 12.35 4.27 -8.58
C GLY A 326 11.15 4.00 -7.69
N LEU A 327 10.30 3.04 -8.05
CA LEU A 327 9.09 2.67 -7.28
C LEU A 327 9.41 2.28 -5.83
N THR A 328 10.55 1.62 -5.62
CA THR A 328 10.99 1.19 -4.28
C THR A 328 11.81 2.23 -3.52
N ILE A 329 12.02 3.42 -4.12
CA ILE A 329 12.80 4.53 -3.56
C ILE A 329 11.89 5.73 -3.25
N SER A 330 11.00 6.10 -4.17
CA SER A 330 10.07 7.22 -4.03
C SER A 330 9.07 6.99 -2.89
N ALA A 331 8.54 8.08 -2.32
CA ALA A 331 7.63 8.07 -1.16
C ALA A 331 8.21 7.33 0.09
N GLY A 332 9.55 7.22 0.16
CA GLY A 332 10.31 6.50 1.17
C GLY A 332 10.73 5.09 0.70
N THR A 333 11.99 4.73 0.96
CA THR A 333 12.54 3.44 0.49
C THR A 333 11.83 2.24 1.11
N SER A 334 11.93 1.07 0.46
CA SER A 334 11.43 -0.19 1.04
C SER A 334 11.97 -0.43 2.45
N GLU A 335 13.24 -0.09 2.72
CA GLU A 335 13.86 -0.20 4.05
C GLU A 335 13.22 0.76 5.05
N MET A 336 12.90 2.00 4.66
CA MET A 336 12.19 2.92 5.55
C MET A 336 10.77 2.47 5.84
N MET A 337 10.09 1.84 4.88
CA MET A 337 8.78 1.24 5.13
C MET A 337 8.89 0.08 6.12
N LEU A 338 9.91 -0.76 5.97
CA LEU A 338 10.17 -1.86 6.91
C LEU A 338 10.54 -1.36 8.30
N GLU A 339 11.30 -0.28 8.41
CA GLU A 339 11.64 0.37 9.68
C GLU A 339 10.38 0.86 10.40
N LEU A 340 9.46 1.54 9.70
CA LEU A 340 8.18 1.99 10.25
C LEU A 340 7.32 0.82 10.73
N VAL A 341 7.21 -0.23 9.92
CA VAL A 341 6.42 -1.43 10.25
C VAL A 341 7.06 -2.21 11.40
N ALA A 342 8.38 -2.34 11.43
CA ALA A 342 9.10 -3.02 12.51
C ALA A 342 8.92 -2.31 13.86
N ASN A 343 8.97 -0.98 13.86
CA ASN A 343 8.84 -0.14 15.05
C ASN A 343 7.39 0.05 15.53
N SER A 344 6.39 -0.44 14.78
CA SER A 344 4.97 -0.31 15.12
C SER A 344 4.52 -1.17 16.31
N GLY A 345 5.40 -2.03 16.83
CA GLY A 345 5.01 -2.94 17.90
C GLY A 345 4.23 -4.17 17.43
N LEU A 346 4.45 -4.65 16.20
CA LEU A 346 3.88 -5.88 15.57
C LEU A 346 3.49 -7.01 16.56
N PRO A 347 2.35 -7.73 16.43
CA PRO A 347 1.29 -7.65 15.42
C PRO A 347 -0.04 -7.08 15.98
N SER A 348 -0.93 -6.60 15.09
CA SER A 348 -2.38 -6.78 15.29
C SER A 348 -3.03 -7.16 13.97
N PRO A 349 -3.50 -8.41 13.83
CA PRO A 349 -4.39 -8.82 12.74
C PRO A 349 -5.88 -8.64 13.16
N GLU A 350 -6.15 -7.78 14.16
CA GLU A 350 -7.47 -7.62 14.74
C GLU A 350 -8.31 -6.50 14.09
N ALA A 351 -7.69 -5.55 13.38
CA ALA A 351 -8.30 -4.32 12.88
C ALA A 351 -8.82 -4.37 11.43
N ASP A 352 -8.76 -5.54 10.78
CA ASP A 352 -8.89 -5.64 9.33
C ASP A 352 -10.28 -6.11 8.88
N PHE A 353 -11.34 -5.38 9.23
CA PHE A 353 -12.70 -5.63 8.74
C PHE A 353 -13.25 -4.46 7.94
N PRO A 354 -14.12 -4.74 6.94
CA PRO A 354 -14.98 -3.71 6.37
C PRO A 354 -15.80 -3.04 7.48
N ALA A 355 -16.00 -1.74 7.35
CA ALA A 355 -16.82 -0.97 8.27
C ALA A 355 -18.23 -1.59 8.39
N GLY A 356 -18.64 -1.94 9.62
CA GLY A 356 -19.93 -2.56 9.93
C GLY A 356 -19.88 -4.05 10.28
N GLU A 357 -18.78 -4.75 10.00
CA GLU A 357 -18.60 -6.17 10.32
C GLU A 357 -17.73 -6.41 11.57
N GLU A 358 -17.15 -5.35 12.17
CA GLU A 358 -16.22 -5.46 13.31
C GLU A 358 -16.84 -6.13 14.53
N ALA A 359 -18.13 -5.85 14.79
CA ALA A 359 -18.84 -6.41 15.94
C ALA A 359 -19.07 -7.92 15.79
N LEU A 360 -19.56 -8.37 14.64
CA LEU A 360 -19.76 -9.79 14.33
C LEU A 360 -18.43 -10.53 14.37
N ALA A 361 -17.40 -9.97 13.74
CA ALA A 361 -16.07 -10.53 13.76
C ALA A 361 -15.53 -10.64 15.18
N GLY A 362 -15.67 -9.59 15.99
CA GLY A 362 -15.29 -9.59 17.40
C GLY A 362 -15.97 -10.71 18.20
N GLU A 363 -17.26 -10.95 18.00
CA GLU A 363 -17.99 -12.03 18.66
C GLU A 363 -17.59 -13.41 18.16
N LEU A 364 -17.43 -13.60 16.84
CA LEU A 364 -16.95 -14.87 16.28
C LEU A 364 -15.56 -15.23 16.81
N ARG A 365 -14.66 -14.24 16.91
CA ARG A 365 -13.34 -14.43 17.52
C ARG A 365 -13.43 -14.87 18.97
N LYS A 366 -14.23 -14.17 19.78
CA LYS A 366 -14.43 -14.52 21.19
C LYS A 366 -14.97 -15.95 21.33
N ALA A 367 -15.95 -16.31 20.51
CA ALA A 367 -16.55 -17.64 20.52
C ALA A 367 -15.52 -18.73 20.15
N VAL A 368 -14.81 -18.58 19.04
CA VAL A 368 -13.78 -19.54 18.60
C VAL A 368 -12.67 -19.69 19.63
N ARG A 369 -12.17 -18.58 20.19
CA ARG A 369 -11.13 -18.61 21.23
C ARG A 369 -11.62 -19.24 22.54
N ALA A 370 -12.86 -18.98 22.94
CA ALA A 370 -13.44 -19.60 24.13
C ALA A 370 -13.52 -21.13 23.97
N ILE A 371 -13.92 -21.61 22.79
CA ILE A 371 -13.93 -23.04 22.45
C ILE A 371 -12.50 -23.60 22.46
N ALA A 372 -11.56 -22.91 21.80
CA ALA A 372 -10.17 -23.35 21.71
C ALA A 372 -9.46 -23.40 23.07
N THR A 373 -9.74 -22.46 23.98
CA THR A 373 -9.12 -22.43 25.32
C THR A 373 -9.58 -23.61 26.19
N ALA A 374 -10.76 -24.19 25.89
CA ALA A 374 -11.25 -25.39 26.58
C ALA A 374 -10.58 -26.69 26.09
N TYR A 375 -9.80 -26.65 25.02
CA TYR A 375 -9.09 -27.80 24.46
C TYR A 375 -7.77 -28.06 25.20
N ASP A 376 -7.60 -29.26 25.77
CA ASP A 376 -6.33 -29.76 26.32
C ASP A 376 -5.83 -30.92 25.45
N GLU A 377 -4.69 -30.75 24.79
CA GLU A 377 -4.03 -31.81 23.97
C GLU A 377 -3.74 -33.09 24.77
N ARG A 378 -3.67 -33.00 26.10
CA ARG A 378 -3.42 -34.14 27.01
C ARG A 378 -4.70 -34.83 27.47
N ASP A 379 -5.87 -34.22 27.23
CA ASP A 379 -7.19 -34.77 27.56
C ASP A 379 -8.23 -34.39 26.49
N PRO A 380 -8.19 -35.03 25.30
CA PRO A 380 -9.09 -34.72 24.20
C PRO A 380 -10.57 -34.91 24.53
N ALA A 381 -10.90 -35.71 25.54
CA ALA A 381 -12.27 -35.99 25.97
C ALA A 381 -12.94 -34.81 26.70
N ARG A 382 -12.15 -33.84 27.20
CA ARG A 382 -12.65 -32.59 27.77
C ARG A 382 -13.00 -31.54 26.71
N ALA A 383 -12.56 -31.74 25.48
CA ALA A 383 -12.84 -30.84 24.38
C ALA A 383 -14.28 -31.02 23.89
N CYS A 384 -15.05 -29.93 23.84
CA CYS A 384 -16.37 -29.95 23.23
C CYS A 384 -16.32 -30.00 21.70
N TRP A 385 -15.13 -30.01 21.06
CA TRP A 385 -14.98 -29.95 19.60
C TRP A 385 -15.75 -31.04 18.83
N PRO A 386 -15.60 -32.34 19.15
CA PRO A 386 -16.40 -33.39 18.50
C PRO A 386 -17.91 -33.30 18.81
N ASP A 387 -18.30 -32.70 19.93
CA ASP A 387 -19.71 -32.42 20.25
C ASP A 387 -20.23 -31.22 19.45
N LEU A 388 -19.45 -30.14 19.31
CA LEU A 388 -19.77 -28.95 18.52
C LEU A 388 -19.83 -29.27 17.03
N GLU A 389 -18.95 -30.13 16.55
CA GLU A 389 -18.99 -30.71 15.21
C GLU A 389 -20.27 -31.51 14.98
N ARG A 390 -20.62 -32.43 15.90
CA ARG A 390 -21.90 -33.17 15.85
C ARG A 390 -23.13 -32.26 15.93
N LEU A 391 -23.00 -31.08 16.53
CA LEU A 391 -24.05 -30.06 16.62
C LEU A 391 -24.08 -29.12 15.40
N GLY A 392 -23.19 -29.28 14.42
CA GLY A 392 -23.15 -28.44 13.22
C GLY A 392 -22.66 -27.01 13.48
N VAL A 393 -21.94 -26.77 14.57
CA VAL A 393 -21.44 -25.42 14.95
C VAL A 393 -20.43 -24.88 13.93
N PHE A 394 -19.74 -25.78 13.22
CA PHE A 394 -18.80 -25.44 12.15
C PHE A 394 -19.39 -25.68 10.75
N ASP A 395 -20.70 -25.91 10.64
CA ASP A 395 -21.40 -25.95 9.36
C ASP A 395 -21.47 -24.54 8.76
N LEU A 396 -20.35 -24.14 8.15
CA LEU A 396 -20.18 -22.87 7.47
C LEU A 396 -21.13 -22.72 6.27
N ALA A 397 -21.68 -23.82 5.74
CA ALA A 397 -22.55 -23.81 4.56
C ALA A 397 -24.05 -23.66 4.90
N GLY A 398 -24.49 -24.06 6.10
CA GLY A 398 -25.92 -24.19 6.39
C GLY A 398 -26.46 -23.57 7.68
N SER A 399 -25.68 -23.41 8.76
CA SER A 399 -26.30 -23.28 10.10
C SER A 399 -26.55 -21.86 10.61
N LEU A 400 -25.87 -20.84 10.08
CA LEU A 400 -26.00 -19.44 10.55
C LEU A 400 -26.42 -18.42 9.48
N GLY A 401 -26.51 -18.82 8.19
CA GLY A 401 -26.82 -17.90 7.09
C GLY A 401 -25.80 -16.77 6.92
N LEU A 402 -24.59 -16.92 7.46
CA LEU A 402 -23.52 -15.94 7.37
C LEU A 402 -22.76 -16.14 6.06
N GLY A 403 -22.58 -15.07 5.28
CA GLY A 403 -21.83 -15.09 4.02
C GLY A 403 -20.38 -15.55 4.20
N LEU A 404 -19.70 -15.83 3.09
CA LEU A 404 -18.31 -16.27 3.04
C LEU A 404 -17.37 -15.32 3.80
N ARG A 405 -17.69 -14.01 3.87
CA ARG A 405 -16.95 -13.05 4.70
C ARG A 405 -16.85 -13.47 6.15
N ALA A 406 -17.95 -13.87 6.78
CA ALA A 406 -17.92 -14.32 8.18
C ALA A 406 -17.17 -15.64 8.34
N GLN A 407 -17.28 -16.52 7.35
CA GLN A 407 -16.65 -17.83 7.36
C GLN A 407 -15.12 -17.73 7.30
N VAL A 408 -14.56 -16.82 6.49
CA VAL A 408 -13.09 -16.62 6.45
C VAL A 408 -12.53 -16.12 7.78
N ILE A 409 -13.31 -15.36 8.55
CA ILE A 409 -12.93 -14.91 9.91
C ILE A 409 -12.81 -16.10 10.83
N ALA A 410 -13.84 -16.94 10.88
CA ALA A 410 -13.84 -18.15 11.66
C ALA A 410 -12.65 -19.04 11.27
N CYS A 411 -12.43 -19.27 9.97
CA CYS A 411 -11.31 -20.07 9.46
C CYS A 411 -9.95 -19.52 9.91
N ALA A 412 -9.74 -18.20 9.84
CA ALA A 412 -8.50 -17.58 10.28
C ALA A 412 -8.27 -17.70 11.80
N GLU A 413 -9.30 -17.57 12.63
CA GLU A 413 -9.13 -17.82 14.07
C GLU A 413 -8.85 -19.29 14.38
N LEU A 414 -9.51 -20.21 13.68
CA LEU A 414 -9.23 -21.64 13.81
C LEU A 414 -7.78 -21.98 13.44
N GLY A 415 -7.25 -21.35 12.40
CA GLY A 415 -5.84 -21.46 12.04
C GLY A 415 -4.92 -20.88 13.12
N ARG A 416 -5.32 -19.77 13.77
CA ARG A 416 -4.52 -19.17 14.85
C ARG A 416 -4.41 -20.06 16.07
N GLU A 417 -5.51 -20.69 16.45
CA GLU A 417 -5.56 -21.62 17.58
C GLU A 417 -4.98 -23.00 17.26
N LEU A 418 -4.62 -23.23 15.98
CA LEU A 418 -4.07 -24.51 15.49
C LEU A 418 -4.98 -25.69 15.80
N HIS A 419 -6.28 -25.59 15.53
CA HIS A 419 -7.15 -26.77 15.71
C HIS A 419 -6.83 -27.86 14.67
N ASP A 420 -6.86 -29.13 15.07
CA ASP A 420 -6.26 -30.29 14.38
C ASP A 420 -7.10 -30.83 13.18
N ASP A 421 -6.52 -31.83 12.50
CA ASP A 421 -6.73 -32.37 11.15
C ASP A 421 -8.16 -32.65 10.62
N GLY A 422 -9.22 -32.63 11.43
CA GLY A 422 -10.61 -32.81 10.94
C GLY A 422 -11.26 -31.55 10.39
N VAL A 423 -10.83 -30.36 10.83
CA VAL A 423 -11.41 -29.09 10.38
C VAL A 423 -11.14 -28.85 8.89
N LEU A 424 -9.95 -29.21 8.40
CA LEU A 424 -9.61 -29.02 6.99
C LEU A 424 -10.54 -29.84 6.07
N ASP A 425 -10.96 -31.02 6.52
CA ASP A 425 -11.95 -31.85 5.80
C ASP A 425 -13.34 -31.19 5.80
N HIS A 426 -13.71 -30.48 6.87
CA HIS A 426 -14.95 -29.70 6.95
C HIS A 426 -14.92 -28.38 6.18
N LEU A 427 -13.74 -27.81 5.91
CA LEU A 427 -13.62 -26.67 5.00
C LEU A 427 -13.93 -27.07 3.54
N GLY A 428 -13.92 -28.37 3.24
CA GLY A 428 -14.09 -28.99 1.92
C GLY A 428 -15.48 -29.56 1.60
N GLY A 429 -16.56 -29.07 2.22
CA GLY A 429 -17.94 -29.53 1.97
C GLY A 429 -18.42 -29.36 0.51
N ASP A 430 -19.69 -29.64 0.23
CA ASP A 430 -20.30 -29.62 -1.13
C ASP A 430 -20.29 -28.25 -1.85
N ASP A 431 -19.63 -27.25 -1.26
CA ASP A 431 -19.40 -25.92 -1.83
C ASP A 431 -18.48 -25.95 -3.05
N SER A 432 -18.52 -24.87 -3.83
CA SER A 432 -17.64 -24.72 -4.99
C SER A 432 -16.15 -24.76 -4.58
N GLN A 433 -15.31 -25.28 -5.49
CA GLN A 433 -13.86 -25.32 -5.26
C GLN A 433 -13.26 -23.95 -4.92
N ALA A 434 -13.85 -22.85 -5.41
CA ALA A 434 -13.42 -21.49 -5.08
C ALA A 434 -13.66 -21.16 -3.59
N VAL A 435 -14.83 -21.50 -3.05
CA VAL A 435 -15.18 -21.31 -1.64
C VAL A 435 -14.22 -22.09 -0.73
N GLN A 436 -13.99 -23.35 -1.05
CA GLN A 436 -13.07 -24.21 -0.28
C GLN A 436 -11.66 -23.61 -0.24
N ARG A 437 -11.14 -23.16 -1.38
CA ARG A 437 -9.82 -22.52 -1.49
C ARG A 437 -9.73 -21.24 -0.66
N ILE A 438 -10.76 -20.39 -0.68
CA ILE A 438 -10.81 -19.15 0.10
C ILE A 438 -10.78 -19.45 1.60
N ARG A 439 -11.57 -20.41 2.07
CA ARG A 439 -11.59 -20.83 3.48
C ARG A 439 -10.23 -21.41 3.93
N ARG A 440 -9.61 -22.28 3.12
CA ARG A 440 -8.28 -22.85 3.40
C ARG A 440 -7.19 -21.77 3.40
N ALA A 441 -7.24 -20.81 2.48
CA ALA A 441 -6.34 -19.66 2.46
C ALA A 441 -6.46 -18.83 3.75
N ALA A 442 -7.68 -18.58 4.22
CA ALA A 442 -7.93 -17.88 5.47
C ALA A 442 -7.34 -18.61 6.68
N TRP A 443 -7.52 -19.93 6.75
CA TRP A 443 -6.96 -20.76 7.81
C TRP A 443 -5.42 -20.73 7.84
N LEU A 444 -4.77 -20.90 6.68
CA LEU A 444 -3.30 -20.81 6.56
C LEU A 444 -2.77 -19.43 6.95
N THR A 445 -3.51 -18.36 6.59
CA THR A 445 -3.19 -16.99 6.99
C THR A 445 -3.27 -16.83 8.50
N GLY A 446 -4.28 -17.42 9.14
CA GLY A 446 -4.41 -17.49 10.60
C GLY A 446 -3.25 -18.22 11.28
N LEU A 447 -2.88 -19.39 10.78
CA LEU A 447 -1.72 -20.16 11.25
C LEU A 447 -0.44 -19.31 11.20
N ALA A 448 -0.20 -18.63 10.07
CA ALA A 448 0.93 -17.74 9.91
C ALA A 448 0.91 -16.59 10.93
N ALA A 449 -0.23 -15.92 11.11
CA ALA A 449 -0.39 -14.83 12.07
C ALA A 449 -0.02 -15.26 13.51
N SER A 450 -0.49 -16.44 13.91
CA SER A 450 -0.25 -17.03 15.23
C SER A 450 1.23 -17.42 15.44
N CYS A 451 1.88 -17.96 14.41
CA CYS A 451 3.30 -18.26 14.42
C CYS A 451 4.16 -16.98 14.50
N LEU A 452 3.79 -15.96 13.70
CA LEU A 452 4.45 -14.66 13.69
C LEU A 452 4.36 -13.98 15.07
N ALA A 453 3.18 -13.96 15.70
CA ALA A 453 2.98 -13.36 17.02
C ALA A 453 3.90 -13.97 18.09
N ARG A 454 4.01 -15.31 18.13
CA ARG A 454 4.92 -16.02 19.05
C ARG A 454 6.39 -15.69 18.77
N THR A 455 6.75 -15.57 17.49
CA THR A 455 8.10 -15.22 17.07
C THR A 455 8.47 -13.79 17.42
N VAL A 456 7.55 -12.84 17.25
CA VAL A 456 7.76 -11.46 17.70
C VAL A 456 7.91 -11.40 19.22
N HIS A 457 7.07 -12.12 19.96
CA HIS A 457 7.21 -12.21 21.43
C HIS A 457 8.59 -12.75 21.82
N ARG A 458 9.08 -13.81 21.17
CA ARG A 458 10.43 -14.34 21.37
C ARG A 458 11.49 -13.30 21.04
N ALA A 459 11.39 -12.61 19.91
CA ALA A 459 12.36 -11.61 19.49
C ALA A 459 12.45 -10.42 20.45
N ARG A 460 11.34 -10.05 21.10
CA ARG A 460 11.31 -9.00 22.14
C ARG A 460 11.88 -9.43 23.48
N THR A 461 11.63 -10.66 23.88
CA THR A 461 11.99 -11.16 25.21
C THR A 461 13.36 -11.80 25.27
N ARG A 462 13.91 -12.24 24.12
CA ARG A 462 15.21 -12.87 24.04
C ARG A 462 16.31 -11.83 23.87
N GLU A 463 17.25 -11.80 24.81
CA GLU A 463 18.43 -10.96 24.72
C GLU A 463 19.64 -11.70 24.14
N GLN A 464 20.35 -11.02 23.24
CA GLN A 464 21.66 -11.38 22.72
C GLN A 464 22.49 -10.12 22.52
N PHE A 465 23.79 -10.19 22.80
CA PHE A 465 24.69 -9.02 22.70
C PHE A 465 24.19 -7.80 23.51
N GLY A 466 23.60 -8.05 24.68
CA GLY A 466 23.15 -7.00 25.61
C GLY A 466 21.86 -6.26 25.23
N ARG A 467 21.10 -6.75 24.24
CA ARG A 467 19.84 -6.12 23.80
C ARG A 467 18.81 -7.15 23.32
N PRO A 468 17.51 -6.83 23.30
CA PRO A 468 16.49 -7.67 22.68
C PRO A 468 16.79 -7.98 21.22
N LEU A 469 16.56 -9.21 20.78
CA LEU A 469 16.84 -9.67 19.41
C LEU A 469 16.14 -8.82 18.34
N ILE A 470 14.92 -8.35 18.63
CA ILE A 470 14.12 -7.50 17.72
C ILE A 470 14.79 -6.16 17.40
N THR A 471 15.74 -5.68 18.22
CA THR A 471 16.48 -4.43 17.95
C THR A 471 17.56 -4.60 16.88
N ASN A 472 17.83 -5.84 16.45
CA ASN A 472 18.64 -6.09 15.26
C ASN A 472 17.77 -5.83 14.02
N GLN A 473 18.14 -4.85 13.21
CA GLN A 473 17.38 -4.43 12.03
C GLN A 473 17.11 -5.59 11.06
N ASP A 474 18.06 -6.51 10.87
CA ASP A 474 17.87 -7.69 10.02
C ASP A 474 16.73 -8.59 10.57
N VAL A 475 16.66 -8.80 11.88
CA VAL A 475 15.57 -9.56 12.51
C VAL A 475 14.26 -8.79 12.39
N ALA A 476 14.28 -7.49 12.67
CA ALA A 476 13.11 -6.63 12.64
C ALA A 476 12.48 -6.59 11.23
N PHE A 477 13.32 -6.46 10.19
CA PHE A 477 12.90 -6.41 8.80
C PHE A 477 12.34 -7.74 8.31
N ARG A 478 12.91 -8.89 8.72
CA ARG A 478 12.33 -10.20 8.40
C ARG A 478 10.91 -10.34 8.95
N LEU A 479 10.70 -9.94 10.21
CA LEU A 479 9.37 -9.95 10.84
C LEU A 479 8.40 -8.97 10.18
N ALA A 480 8.86 -7.77 9.82
CA ALA A 480 8.06 -6.78 9.09
C ALA A 480 7.63 -7.30 7.71
N ARG A 481 8.53 -7.93 6.94
CA ARG A 481 8.18 -8.55 5.64
C ARG A 481 7.11 -9.62 5.78
N LEU A 482 7.19 -10.47 6.80
CA LEU A 482 6.16 -11.49 7.08
C LEU A 482 4.82 -10.86 7.46
N LYS A 483 4.82 -9.78 8.26
CA LYS A 483 3.59 -9.02 8.55
C LYS A 483 2.97 -8.44 7.28
N ILE A 484 3.75 -7.75 6.47
CA ILE A 484 3.26 -7.11 5.23
C ILE A 484 2.69 -8.17 4.29
N HIS A 485 3.36 -9.33 4.16
CA HIS A 485 2.86 -10.45 3.37
C HIS A 485 1.54 -11.00 3.94
N HIS A 486 1.44 -11.17 5.25
CA HIS A 486 0.18 -11.52 5.92
C HIS A 486 -0.95 -10.54 5.59
N ASP A 487 -0.70 -9.24 5.69
CA ASP A 487 -1.72 -8.21 5.48
C ASP A 487 -2.22 -8.19 4.03
N ALA A 488 -1.33 -8.40 3.07
CA ALA A 488 -1.68 -8.51 1.66
C ALA A 488 -2.54 -9.77 1.37
N VAL A 489 -2.16 -10.93 1.92
CA VAL A 489 -2.94 -12.17 1.77
C VAL A 489 -4.30 -12.04 2.46
N TRP A 490 -4.34 -11.45 3.66
CA TRP A 490 -5.59 -11.21 4.37
C TRP A 490 -6.52 -10.27 3.60
N ALA A 491 -5.99 -9.19 3.03
CA ALA A 491 -6.76 -8.29 2.17
C ALA A 491 -7.32 -9.03 0.94
N LEU A 492 -6.52 -9.88 0.28
CA LEU A 492 -6.98 -10.68 -0.86
C LEU A 492 -8.10 -11.66 -0.48
N VAL A 493 -7.93 -12.41 0.60
CA VAL A 493 -8.89 -13.44 1.04
C VAL A 493 -10.23 -12.81 1.43
N THR A 494 -10.22 -11.70 2.16
CA THR A 494 -11.44 -10.99 2.57
C THR A 494 -12.14 -10.33 1.39
N ASP A 495 -11.39 -9.75 0.45
CA ASP A 495 -11.94 -9.20 -0.79
C ASP A 495 -12.58 -10.28 -1.67
N LEU A 496 -11.93 -11.44 -1.86
CA LEU A 496 -12.51 -12.57 -2.60
C LEU A 496 -13.77 -13.12 -1.93
N ALA A 497 -13.77 -13.21 -0.60
CA ALA A 497 -14.95 -13.61 0.15
C ALA A 497 -16.12 -12.64 -0.08
N GLY A 498 -15.84 -11.34 -0.07
CA GLY A 498 -16.86 -10.34 -0.33
C GLY A 498 -17.38 -10.34 -1.76
N ARG A 499 -16.50 -10.44 -2.75
CA ARG A 499 -16.90 -10.57 -4.16
C ARG A 499 -17.75 -11.81 -4.39
N HIS A 500 -17.46 -12.92 -3.71
CA HIS A 500 -18.29 -14.12 -3.78
C HIS A 500 -19.69 -13.89 -3.22
N ASP A 501 -19.80 -13.27 -2.03
CA ASP A 501 -21.09 -12.95 -1.41
C ASP A 501 -21.92 -11.98 -2.26
N ASP A 502 -21.24 -11.08 -2.99
CA ASP A 502 -21.85 -10.15 -3.95
C ASP A 502 -22.18 -10.80 -5.32
N GLY A 503 -21.99 -12.12 -5.46
CA GLY A 503 -22.34 -12.88 -6.66
C GLY A 503 -21.31 -12.82 -7.81
N ALA A 504 -20.08 -12.36 -7.52
CA ALA A 504 -18.98 -12.21 -8.47
C ALA A 504 -17.75 -13.06 -8.08
N PRO A 505 -17.87 -14.40 -8.02
CA PRO A 505 -16.75 -15.27 -7.65
C PRO A 505 -15.61 -15.24 -8.66
N ASP A 506 -14.36 -15.37 -8.18
CA ASP A 506 -13.16 -15.52 -9.02
C ASP A 506 -12.40 -16.81 -8.66
N PRO A 507 -12.76 -17.95 -9.27
CA PRO A 507 -12.14 -19.25 -8.96
C PRO A 507 -10.63 -19.32 -9.24
N ALA A 508 -10.14 -18.55 -10.21
CA ALA A 508 -8.73 -18.49 -10.56
C ALA A 508 -7.94 -17.76 -9.47
N LEU A 509 -8.40 -16.58 -9.05
CA LEU A 509 -7.77 -15.87 -7.93
C LEU A 509 -7.95 -16.59 -6.60
N ALA A 510 -9.02 -17.37 -6.40
CA ALA A 510 -9.15 -18.23 -5.22
C ALA A 510 -8.02 -19.28 -5.15
N ALA A 511 -7.62 -19.87 -6.29
CA ALA A 511 -6.45 -20.76 -6.35
C ALA A 511 -5.15 -20.02 -6.01
N GLY A 512 -4.98 -18.83 -6.57
CA GLY A 512 -3.85 -17.95 -6.28
C GLY A 512 -3.76 -17.58 -4.80
N ALA A 513 -4.86 -17.18 -4.18
CA ALA A 513 -4.92 -16.82 -2.77
C ALA A 513 -4.50 -17.98 -1.87
N LEU A 514 -4.91 -19.21 -2.19
CA LEU A 514 -4.46 -20.41 -1.49
C LEU A 514 -2.96 -20.65 -1.65
N ALA A 515 -2.42 -20.48 -2.86
CA ALA A 515 -0.98 -20.61 -3.13
C ALA A 515 -0.14 -19.59 -2.35
N GLU A 516 -0.57 -18.32 -2.33
CA GLU A 516 0.14 -17.24 -1.62
C GLU A 516 0.01 -17.43 -0.09
N ALA A 517 -1.16 -17.85 0.42
CA ALA A 517 -1.35 -18.18 1.83
C ALA A 517 -0.47 -19.37 2.29
N GLY A 518 -0.35 -20.42 1.46
CA GLY A 518 0.57 -21.53 1.72
C GLY A 518 2.03 -21.09 1.70
N THR A 519 2.40 -20.21 0.77
CA THR A 519 3.75 -19.62 0.69
C THR A 519 4.06 -18.82 1.97
N LEU A 520 3.12 -18.00 2.42
CA LEU A 520 3.21 -17.24 3.67
C LEU A 520 3.36 -18.15 4.90
N ALA A 521 2.52 -19.18 5.02
CA ALA A 521 2.54 -20.11 6.15
C ALA A 521 3.89 -20.86 6.25
N LEU A 522 4.40 -21.38 5.13
CA LEU A 522 5.70 -22.05 5.07
C LEU A 522 6.86 -21.10 5.37
N ALA A 523 6.84 -19.88 4.81
CA ALA A 523 7.89 -18.89 5.07
C ALA A 523 7.92 -18.48 6.55
N THR A 524 6.75 -18.21 7.13
CA THR A 524 6.62 -17.77 8.52
C THR A 524 7.11 -18.83 9.49
N THR A 525 6.75 -20.10 9.29
CA THR A 525 7.15 -21.18 10.20
C THR A 525 8.64 -21.50 10.12
N ARG A 526 9.25 -21.41 8.93
CA ARG A 526 10.70 -21.57 8.74
C ARG A 526 11.47 -20.44 9.43
N GLU A 527 11.08 -19.19 9.21
CA GLU A 527 11.67 -18.03 9.89
C GLU A 527 11.47 -18.11 11.41
N ALA A 528 10.32 -18.58 11.87
CA ALA A 528 10.05 -18.77 13.29
C ALA A 528 11.05 -19.74 13.93
N VAL A 529 11.27 -20.91 13.34
CA VAL A 529 12.28 -21.87 13.84
C VAL A 529 13.67 -21.23 13.86
N GLN A 530 14.05 -20.53 12.80
CA GLN A 530 15.35 -19.86 12.69
C GLN A 530 15.54 -18.79 13.78
N LEU A 531 14.57 -17.91 13.99
CA LEU A 531 14.64 -16.81 14.97
C LEU A 531 14.50 -17.28 16.42
N HIS A 532 13.94 -18.48 16.66
CA HIS A 532 13.99 -19.12 17.97
C HIS A 532 15.34 -19.82 18.25
N GLY A 533 16.18 -20.00 17.22
CA GLY A 533 17.47 -20.69 17.31
C GLY A 533 17.32 -22.17 17.67
N ALA A 534 18.28 -22.73 18.41
CA ALA A 534 18.23 -24.14 18.84
C ALA A 534 16.95 -24.49 19.61
N PHE A 535 16.37 -23.54 20.36
CA PHE A 535 15.08 -23.74 21.04
C PHE A 535 13.95 -24.04 20.05
N GLY A 536 13.97 -23.42 18.87
CA GLY A 536 13.00 -23.64 17.78
C GLY A 536 12.90 -25.09 17.32
N MET A 537 13.99 -25.86 17.45
CA MET A 537 14.09 -27.27 17.06
C MET A 537 13.62 -28.25 18.16
N THR A 538 13.26 -27.75 19.34
CA THR A 538 12.90 -28.61 20.50
C THR A 538 11.41 -28.92 20.56
N ALA A 539 11.06 -30.01 21.25
CA ALA A 539 9.67 -30.35 21.57
C ALA A 539 8.94 -29.25 22.38
N ALA A 540 9.69 -28.46 23.16
CA ALA A 540 9.16 -27.39 24.01
C ALA A 540 8.98 -26.05 23.26
N SER A 541 9.36 -25.97 21.99
CA SER A 541 9.23 -24.75 21.18
C SER A 541 7.75 -24.37 20.99
N PRO A 542 7.35 -23.10 21.25
CA PRO A 542 5.98 -22.66 21.06
C PRO A 542 5.58 -22.59 19.57
N VAL A 543 6.54 -22.69 18.65
CA VAL A 543 6.31 -22.68 17.20
C VAL A 543 6.49 -24.05 16.55
N ARG A 544 6.80 -25.10 17.33
CA ARG A 544 6.96 -26.47 16.81
C ARG A 544 5.71 -26.94 16.09
N ARG A 545 4.54 -26.77 16.71
CA ARG A 545 3.28 -27.24 16.13
C ARG A 545 3.02 -26.57 14.80
N HIS A 546 3.15 -25.25 14.70
CA HIS A 546 3.04 -24.53 13.43
C HIS A 546 3.98 -25.08 12.34
N TYR A 547 5.25 -25.34 12.67
CA TYR A 547 6.24 -25.86 11.73
C TYR A 547 5.92 -27.27 11.20
N LEU A 548 5.34 -28.13 12.05
CA LEU A 548 4.93 -29.48 11.65
C LEU A 548 3.61 -29.48 10.88
N THR A 549 2.66 -28.63 11.25
CA THR A 549 1.33 -28.57 10.65
C THR A 549 1.33 -27.90 9.28
N ALA A 550 2.06 -26.80 9.10
CA ALA A 550 1.99 -26.02 7.85
C ALA A 550 2.33 -26.83 6.58
N PRO A 551 3.39 -27.66 6.54
CA PRO A 551 3.68 -28.48 5.36
C PRO A 551 2.60 -29.52 5.05
N VAL A 552 1.99 -30.12 6.09
CA VAL A 552 0.92 -31.12 5.93
C VAL A 552 -0.33 -30.45 5.37
N ALA A 553 -0.73 -29.31 5.95
CA ALA A 553 -1.89 -28.55 5.50
C ALA A 553 -1.73 -28.07 4.04
N VAL A 554 -0.54 -27.56 3.68
CA VAL A 554 -0.25 -27.14 2.30
C VAL A 554 -0.20 -28.32 1.33
N ALA A 555 0.29 -29.49 1.75
CA ALA A 555 0.35 -30.69 0.91
C ALA A 555 -1.01 -31.37 0.73
N ALA A 556 -2.00 -31.09 1.59
CA ALA A 556 -3.38 -31.54 1.45
C ALA A 556 -4.17 -30.78 0.36
N ASP A 557 -3.56 -29.74 -0.20
CA ASP A 557 -4.05 -28.99 -1.36
C ASP A 557 -3.29 -29.38 -2.63
N ALA A 558 -3.73 -28.84 -3.78
CA ALA A 558 -2.93 -28.92 -4.99
C ALA A 558 -1.55 -28.27 -4.78
N PRO A 559 -0.47 -28.76 -5.43
CA PRO A 559 0.84 -28.15 -5.36
C PRO A 559 0.79 -26.64 -5.63
N ILE A 560 1.53 -25.85 -4.86
CA ILE A 560 1.57 -24.37 -4.98
C ILE A 560 1.80 -23.93 -6.43
N ALA A 561 2.67 -24.61 -7.18
CA ALA A 561 2.94 -24.31 -8.58
C ALA A 561 1.71 -24.52 -9.48
N GLU A 562 0.92 -25.58 -9.24
CA GLU A 562 -0.32 -25.84 -9.97
C GLU A 562 -1.42 -24.84 -9.61
N LEU A 563 -1.49 -24.42 -8.34
CA LEU A 563 -2.42 -23.38 -7.90
C LEU A 563 -2.09 -22.03 -8.55
N TYR A 564 -0.80 -21.65 -8.64
CA TYR A 564 -0.42 -20.46 -9.40
C TYR A 564 -0.67 -20.63 -10.91
N ALA A 565 -0.48 -21.82 -11.48
CA ALA A 565 -0.84 -22.06 -12.88
C ALA A 565 -2.36 -21.86 -13.11
N ALA A 566 -3.20 -22.36 -12.20
CA ALA A 566 -4.65 -22.12 -12.24
C ALA A 566 -5.01 -20.63 -12.07
N ALA A 567 -4.24 -19.89 -11.28
CA ALA A 567 -4.43 -18.45 -11.07
C ALA A 567 -4.04 -17.60 -12.28
N ALA A 568 -3.25 -18.13 -13.21
CA ALA A 568 -2.86 -17.41 -14.43
C ALA A 568 -4.09 -17.04 -15.28
N GLY A 569 -5.16 -17.84 -15.20
CA GLY A 569 -6.35 -17.73 -16.03
C GLY A 569 -6.18 -18.38 -17.40
N PRO A 570 -7.26 -18.40 -18.21
CA PRO A 570 -7.19 -18.84 -19.61
C PRO A 570 -6.40 -17.86 -20.49
#